data_AF-A0A1Z9PQ21-F1
#
_entry.id   AF-A0A1Z9PQ21-F1
#
_cell.length_a   1.000
_cell.length_b   1.000
_cell.length_c   1.000
_cell.angle_alpha   90.00
_cell.angle_beta   90.00
_cell.angle_gamma   90.00
#
_symmetry.space_group_name_H-M   'P 1'
#
loop_
_entity.id
_entity.type
_entity.pdbx_description
1 polymer ?
#
loop_
_entity_poly.entity_id
_entity_poly.type
_entity_poly.pdbx_seq_one_letter_code
_entity_poly.pdbx_strand_id
1 'polypeptide(L)' 'MTSNSKKKTWTRKVNQVYYCGHCEWCNKELTSDMGGWIVTAKKQYFCHNGREGSCFDQFCESK' A
#
# COMPACT_ATOMS: atom_id res chain seq x y z
N MET A 1 27.81 6.44 -40.64
CA MET A 1 26.50 6.47 -39.94
C MET A 1 26.54 5.42 -38.83
N THR A 2 26.95 5.77 -37.62
CA THR A 2 27.03 4.80 -36.51
C THR A 2 25.71 4.78 -35.74
N SER A 3 24.88 3.78 -36.03
CA SER A 3 23.64 3.51 -35.30
C SER A 3 23.97 3.03 -33.89
N ASN A 4 23.88 3.94 -32.91
CA ASN A 4 24.03 3.63 -31.48
C ASN A 4 22.76 2.92 -30.98
N SER A 5 22.68 1.61 -31.13
CA SER A 5 21.59 0.79 -30.62
C SER A 5 21.63 0.77 -29.09
N LYS A 6 20.90 1.68 -28.45
CA LYS A 6 20.73 1.72 -26.99
C LYS A 6 20.17 0.37 -26.51
N LYS A 7 20.99 -0.40 -25.80
CA LYS A 7 20.56 -1.65 -25.16
C LYS A 7 19.44 -1.30 -24.18
N LYS A 8 18.24 -1.89 -24.38
CA LYS A 8 17.10 -1.73 -23.46
C LYS A 8 17.37 -2.54 -22.19
N THR A 9 18.18 -1.99 -21.28
CA THR A 9 18.32 -2.55 -19.94
C THR A 9 17.11 -2.13 -19.09
N TRP A 10 16.57 -3.08 -18.33
CA TRP A 10 15.48 -2.81 -17.41
C TRP A 10 15.98 -1.90 -16.28
N THR A 11 15.68 -0.60 -16.38
CA THR A 11 15.97 0.35 -15.32
C THR A 11 14.87 0.22 -14.26
N ARG A 12 15.16 -0.48 -13.16
CA ARG A 12 14.25 -0.53 -12.00
C ARG A 12 14.03 0.89 -11.50
N LYS A 13 12.80 1.39 -11.58
CA LYS A 13 12.44 2.66 -10.94
C LYS A 13 12.50 2.45 -9.43
N VAL A 14 13.49 3.04 -8.77
CA VAL A 14 13.69 2.95 -7.33
C VAL A 14 12.71 3.93 -6.67
N ASN A 15 11.94 3.45 -5.68
CA ASN A 15 10.98 4.22 -4.86
C ASN A 15 9.73 4.77 -5.58
N GLN A 16 8.92 3.90 -6.19
CA GLN A 16 7.52 4.27 -6.47
C GLN A 16 6.65 3.85 -5.29
N VAL A 17 6.31 4.82 -4.44
CA VAL A 17 5.28 4.64 -3.41
C VAL A 17 3.93 4.76 -4.11
N TYR A 18 3.15 3.68 -4.12
CA TYR A 18 1.83 3.66 -4.70
C TYR A 18 0.78 3.95 -3.63
N TYR A 19 -0.17 4.83 -3.94
CA TYR A 19 -1.35 5.02 -3.11
C TYR A 19 -2.25 3.77 -3.22
N CYS A 20 -2.52 3.13 -2.10
CA CYS A 20 -3.33 1.91 -2.02
C CYS A 20 -4.77 2.20 -1.60
N GLY A 21 -5.02 3.30 -0.89
CA GLY A 21 -6.36 3.69 -0.42
C GLY A 21 -6.30 4.52 0.85
N HIS A 22 -7.42 4.65 1.54
CA HIS A 22 -7.51 5.28 2.85
C HIS A 22 -8.12 4.29 3.84
N CYS A 23 -7.66 4.34 5.09
CA CYS A 23 -8.23 3.55 6.16
C CYS A 23 -9.65 4.04 6.47
N GLU A 24 -10.63 3.15 6.44
CA GLU A 24 -12.04 3.49 6.70
C GLU A 24 -12.29 3.92 8.16
N TRP A 25 -11.42 3.51 9.08
CA TRP A 25 -11.57 3.81 10.51
C TRP A 25 -10.90 5.13 10.91
N CYS A 26 -9.63 5.31 10.57
CA CYS A 26 -8.84 6.48 10.98
C CYS A 26 -8.60 7.48 9.84
N ASN A 27 -9.18 7.24 8.66
CA ASN A 27 -9.02 8.06 7.45
C ASN A 27 -7.55 8.27 7.00
N LYS A 28 -6.63 7.44 7.49
CA LYS A 28 -5.21 7.54 7.17
C LYS A 28 -4.94 7.02 5.77
N GLU A 29 -4.16 7.75 4.98
CA GLU A 29 -3.70 7.29 3.67
C GLU A 29 -2.85 6.03 3.83
N LEU A 30 -3.11 5.04 2.98
CA LEU A 30 -2.40 3.77 2.93
C LEU A 30 -1.57 3.77 1.67
N THR A 31 -0.26 3.63 1.84
CA THR A 31 0.69 3.61 0.74
C THR A 31 1.43 2.29 0.72
N SER A 32 1.94 1.90 -0.45
CA SER A 32 2.58 0.59 -0.67
C SER A 32 3.78 0.32 0.25
N ASP A 33 4.34 1.38 0.82
CA ASP A 33 5.53 1.40 1.66
C ASP A 33 5.20 1.36 3.17
N MET A 34 3.97 1.74 3.56
CA MET A 34 3.60 2.01 4.96
C MET A 34 3.27 0.77 5.81
N GLY A 35 3.85 -0.39 5.48
CA GLY A 35 3.86 -1.54 6.38
C GLY A 35 2.47 -2.08 6.70
N GLY A 36 1.90 -2.86 5.77
CA GLY A 36 0.71 -3.70 6.03
C GLY A 36 -0.61 -2.95 6.10
N TRP A 37 -1.55 -3.34 5.23
CA TRP A 37 -2.96 -2.95 5.33
C TRP A 37 -3.85 -4.16 5.06
N ILE A 38 -5.00 -4.18 5.71
CA ILE A 38 -6.01 -5.22 5.55
C ILE A 38 -7.06 -4.70 4.57
N VAL A 39 -7.42 -5.51 3.58
CA VAL A 39 -8.57 -5.25 2.71
C VAL A 39 -9.65 -6.28 3.00
N THR A 40 -10.88 -5.81 3.18
CA THR A 40 -12.03 -6.71 3.38
C THR A 40 -12.68 -7.10 2.06
N ALA A 41 -13.56 -8.11 2.08
CA ALA A 41 -14.34 -8.51 0.91
C ALA A 41 -15.22 -7.37 0.35
N LYS A 42 -15.51 -6.34 1.15
CA LYS A 42 -16.28 -5.15 0.73
C LYS A 42 -15.41 -4.03 0.14
N LYS A 43 -14.13 -4.30 -0.16
CA LYS A 43 -13.14 -3.32 -0.64
C LYS A 43 -12.90 -2.17 0.34
N GLN A 44 -13.06 -2.44 1.63
CA GLN A 44 -12.71 -1.49 2.69
C GLN A 44 -11.25 -1.71 3.10
N TYR A 45 -10.51 -0.64 3.31
CA TYR A 45 -9.10 -0.70 3.67
C TYR A 45 -8.91 -0.31 5.13
N PHE A 46 -8.00 -1.00 5.81
CA PHE A 46 -7.71 -0.79 7.23
C PHE A 46 -6.20 -0.84 7.48
N CYS A 47 -5.71 -0.02 8.41
CA CYS A 47 -4.31 -0.06 8.84
C CYS A 47 -4.01 -1.35 9.60
N HIS A 48 -2.87 -2.00 9.32
CA HIS A 48 -2.39 -3.14 10.06
C HIS A 48 -1.05 -2.83 10.74
N ASN A 49 -1.10 -2.40 12.00
CA ASN A 49 0.10 -2.19 12.79
C ASN A 49 0.32 -3.42 13.68
N GLY A 50 1.22 -4.33 13.27
CA GLY A 50 1.42 -5.64 13.89
C GLY A 50 1.90 -5.68 15.36
N ARG A 51 1.85 -4.57 16.12
CA ARG A 51 2.29 -4.51 17.52
C ARG A 51 1.22 -4.11 18.53
N GLU A 52 0.22 -3.29 18.17
CA GLU A 52 -0.73 -2.73 19.14
C GLU A 52 -2.20 -2.79 18.69
N GLY A 53 -2.50 -3.65 17.72
CA GLY A 53 -3.83 -3.79 17.16
C GLY A 53 -3.99 -3.01 15.86
N SER A 54 -4.82 -3.56 14.98
CA SER A 54 -5.13 -2.97 13.69
C SER A 54 -6.42 -2.14 13.78
N CYS A 55 -6.56 -1.14 12.90
CA CYS A 55 -7.84 -0.44 12.77
C CYS A 55 -8.98 -1.40 12.39
N PHE A 56 -8.62 -2.55 11.82
CA PHE A 56 -9.54 -3.63 11.53
C PHE A 56 -10.06 -4.33 12.80
N ASP A 57 -9.20 -4.55 13.81
CA ASP A 57 -9.62 -5.14 15.09
C ASP A 57 -10.65 -4.26 15.79
N GLN A 58 -10.41 -2.94 15.86
CA GLN A 58 -11.36 -1.98 16.45
C GLN A 58 -12.70 -1.94 15.71
N PHE A 59 -12.66 -2.04 14.38
CA PHE A 59 -13.85 -2.13 13.55
C PHE A 59 -14.64 -3.43 13.79
N CYS A 60 -13.94 -4.53 14.06
CA CYS A 60 -14.57 -5.82 14.35
C CYS A 60 -15.13 -5.89 15.78
N GLU A 61 -14.46 -5.30 16.78
CA GLU A 61 -14.93 -5.25 18.17
C GLU A 61 -16.12 -4.29 18.37
N SER A 62 -16.26 -3.27 17.51
CA SER A 62 -17.39 -2.33 17.55
C SER A 62 -18.70 -2.89 16.93
N LYS A 63 -18.70 -4.14 16.46
CA LYS A 63 -19.78 -4.79 15.71
C LYS A 63 -20.41 -5.93 16.49
#